data_AF-A0A0F9NAQ7-F1
#
_entry.id   AF-A0A0F9NAQ7-F1
#
_cell.length_a   1.000
_cell.length_b   1.000
_cell.length_c   1.000
_cell.angle_alpha   90.00
_cell.angle_beta   90.00
_cell.angle_gamma   90.00
#
_symmetry.space_group_name_H-M   'P 1'
#
loop_
_entity.id
_entity.type
_entity.pdbx_description
1 polymer ?
#
loop_
_entity_poly.entity_id
_entity_poly.type
_entity_poly.pdbx_seq_one_letter_code
_entity_poly.pdbx_strand_id
1 'polypeptide(L)'
;MTTLTLEQLQSAFKKAENDGNNLPNNYYPFWLMNEGESATVRFLPDADENNPLGFMAESLKHTLEINGETKSVACLKMFEEDCPICKVSSEYYKKEDKENGKKFWRKKQHITQAIIISDPLPADETTGETHEGKIRFLTLGYQIYNVMKEAFGSEELDAVPYAFKNGCDFIIKKTKQGEYSTYAVGSRFARKSSDLTDEQLAIVEENLGVLSDLLPRNPGFEKVQGMLEAALTGSSYTTNEKAPATDTPAAAETAAETVADSDEGTEDILEQIRARRKAQEQD
;
A
#
# COMPACT_ATOMS: atom_id res chain seq x y z
N MET A 1 39.19 -7.44 -17.49
CA MET A 1 37.80 -7.63 -17.00
C MET A 1 37.75 -8.98 -16.33
N THR A 2 37.68 -9.00 -15.01
CA THR A 2 37.66 -10.22 -14.19
C THR A 2 36.27 -10.84 -14.27
N THR A 3 36.17 -12.01 -14.89
CA THR A 3 34.93 -12.80 -14.97
C THR A 3 34.63 -13.45 -13.62
N LEU A 4 33.39 -13.30 -13.15
CA LEU A 4 32.90 -13.91 -11.91
C LEU A 4 32.94 -15.44 -11.98
N THR A 5 33.27 -16.10 -10.87
CA THR A 5 33.34 -17.56 -10.79
C THR A 5 31.95 -18.19 -10.70
N LEU A 6 31.86 -19.48 -11.03
CA LEU A 6 30.60 -20.22 -11.01
C LEU A 6 29.96 -20.26 -9.62
N GLU A 7 30.77 -20.31 -8.57
CA GLU A 7 30.31 -20.23 -7.17
C GLU A 7 29.79 -18.83 -6.83
N GLN A 8 30.43 -17.76 -7.33
CA GLN A 8 29.95 -16.38 -7.15
C GLN A 8 28.61 -16.15 -7.86
N LEU A 9 28.44 -16.71 -9.05
CA LEU A 9 27.18 -16.67 -9.79
C LEU A 9 26.09 -17.48 -9.07
N GLN A 10 26.40 -18.65 -8.55
CA GLN A 10 25.46 -19.48 -7.78
C GLN A 10 25.06 -18.84 -6.44
N SER A 11 25.99 -18.19 -5.75
CA SER A 11 25.68 -17.42 -4.54
C SER A 11 24.86 -16.16 -4.83
N ALA A 12 25.10 -15.49 -5.96
CA ALA A 12 24.28 -14.36 -6.41
C ALA A 12 22.85 -14.79 -6.76
N PHE A 13 22.68 -15.92 -7.45
CA PHE A 13 21.37 -16.49 -7.78
C PHE A 13 20.62 -17.01 -6.54
N LYS A 14 21.31 -17.63 -5.56
CA LYS A 14 20.70 -18.05 -4.29
C LYS A 14 20.30 -16.89 -3.37
N LYS A 15 21.00 -15.76 -3.47
CA LYS A 15 20.58 -14.49 -2.83
C LYS A 15 19.32 -13.95 -3.49
N ALA A 16 19.24 -13.98 -4.82
CA ALA A 16 18.05 -13.57 -5.56
C ALA A 16 16.82 -14.46 -5.30
N GLU A 17 16.99 -15.76 -5.07
CA GLU A 17 15.87 -16.67 -4.74
C GLU A 17 15.32 -16.53 -3.31
N ASN A 18 16.11 -16.03 -2.35
CA ASN A 18 15.61 -15.74 -0.98
C ASN A 18 15.01 -14.33 -0.85
N ASP A 19 15.03 -13.55 -1.93
CA ASP A 19 14.49 -12.20 -2.02
C ASP A 19 13.11 -12.18 -2.71
N GLY A 20 12.29 -13.21 -2.48
CA GLY A 20 10.88 -13.28 -2.92
C GLY A 20 9.96 -12.19 -2.32
N ASN A 21 10.54 -11.18 -1.66
CA ASN A 21 9.88 -9.99 -1.11
C ASN A 21 10.64 -8.69 -1.44
N ASN A 22 11.60 -8.70 -2.37
CA ASN A 22 12.34 -7.51 -2.78
C ASN A 22 11.53 -6.69 -3.80
N LEU A 23 10.41 -6.11 -3.35
CA LEU A 23 10.11 -4.77 -3.87
C LEU A 23 11.34 -3.91 -3.52
N PRO A 24 11.88 -3.09 -4.44
CA PRO A 24 12.99 -2.22 -4.10
C PRO A 24 12.61 -1.47 -2.82
N ASN A 25 13.45 -1.55 -1.79
CA ASN A 25 13.28 -0.77 -0.56
C ASN A 25 13.56 0.72 -0.83
N ASN A 26 12.88 1.26 -1.85
CA ASN A 26 12.93 2.61 -2.35
C ASN A 26 11.81 3.46 -1.70
N TYR A 27 11.15 2.94 -0.67
CA TYR A 27 10.13 3.68 0.06
C TYR A 27 10.79 4.66 1.03
N TYR A 28 10.33 5.90 1.01
CA TYR A 28 10.79 6.91 1.96
C TYR A 28 10.11 6.72 3.33
N PRO A 29 10.86 6.40 4.40
CA PRO A 29 10.28 6.00 5.67
C PRO A 29 10.00 7.21 6.58
N PHE A 30 9.20 8.17 6.09
CA PHE A 30 8.88 9.41 6.83
C PHE A 30 8.25 9.16 8.22
N TRP A 31 7.73 7.95 8.50
CA TRP A 31 7.23 7.60 9.82
C TRP A 31 8.33 7.43 10.88
N LEU A 32 9.59 7.28 10.47
CA LEU A 32 10.74 7.20 11.36
C LEU A 32 11.24 8.58 11.83
N MET A 33 10.71 9.69 11.28
CA MET A 33 11.06 11.04 11.72
C MET A 33 10.79 11.22 13.21
N ASN A 34 11.51 12.12 13.88
CA ASN A 34 11.21 12.50 15.24
C ASN A 34 9.97 13.41 15.29
N GLU A 35 9.38 13.54 16.47
CA GLU A 35 8.29 14.49 16.68
C GLU A 35 8.78 15.93 16.46
N GLY A 36 8.03 16.72 15.69
CA GLY A 36 8.35 18.11 15.36
C GLY A 36 9.15 18.26 14.06
N GLU A 37 9.77 17.19 13.57
CA GLU A 37 10.49 17.20 12.30
C GLU A 37 9.55 17.22 11.09
N SER A 38 10.11 17.68 9.97
CA SER A 38 9.42 17.71 8.70
C SER A 38 10.35 17.37 7.55
N ALA A 39 9.85 16.57 6.61
CA ALA A 39 10.46 16.32 5.32
C ALA A 39 9.75 17.15 4.25
N THR A 40 10.49 17.56 3.22
CA THR A 40 9.92 18.24 2.05
C THR A 40 10.09 17.36 0.84
N VAL A 41 9.01 17.12 0.09
CA VAL A 41 9.01 16.25 -1.08
C VAL A 41 8.32 16.94 -2.25
N ARG A 42 8.77 16.68 -3.48
CA ARG A 42 8.05 17.07 -4.69
C ARG A 42 7.44 15.82 -5.30
N PHE A 43 6.12 15.70 -5.25
CA PHE A 43 5.41 14.62 -5.94
C PHE A 43 5.69 14.69 -7.45
N LEU A 44 5.76 13.53 -8.07
CA LEU A 44 6.03 13.38 -9.49
C LEU A 44 4.85 12.64 -10.15
N PRO A 45 4.55 12.91 -11.43
CA PRO A 45 3.50 12.19 -12.16
C PRO A 45 3.78 10.69 -12.21
N ASP A 46 2.76 9.90 -12.48
CA ASP A 46 2.93 8.50 -12.85
C ASP A 46 3.55 8.40 -14.25
N ALA A 47 4.37 7.39 -14.50
CA ALA A 47 4.85 7.10 -15.85
C ALA A 47 3.72 6.54 -16.74
N ASP A 48 2.67 5.96 -16.15
CA ASP A 48 1.45 5.60 -16.90
C ASP A 48 0.53 6.82 -17.08
N GLU A 49 0.48 7.32 -18.32
CA GLU A 49 -0.37 8.45 -18.73
C GLU A 49 -1.88 8.15 -18.57
N ASN A 50 -2.28 6.88 -18.44
CA ASN A 50 -3.69 6.50 -18.28
C ASN A 50 -4.12 6.45 -16.81
N ASN A 51 -3.23 6.73 -15.85
CA ASN A 51 -3.59 6.73 -14.44
C ASN A 51 -4.65 7.81 -14.16
N PRO A 52 -5.86 7.45 -13.68
CA PRO A 52 -6.95 8.40 -13.43
C PRO A 52 -6.63 9.43 -12.34
N LEU A 53 -5.71 9.13 -11.42
CA LEU A 53 -5.26 10.06 -10.38
C LEU A 53 -3.97 10.79 -10.78
N GLY A 54 -3.35 10.44 -11.91
CA GLY A 54 -2.20 11.08 -12.54
C GLY A 54 -0.85 10.98 -11.81
N PHE A 55 -0.83 10.85 -10.48
CA PHE A 55 0.41 10.79 -9.69
C PHE A 55 0.30 9.90 -8.44
N MET A 56 -0.83 9.21 -8.27
CA MET A 56 -1.11 8.34 -7.14
C MET A 56 -1.75 7.04 -7.61
N ALA A 57 -1.48 5.92 -6.92
CA ALA A 57 -2.20 4.67 -7.11
C ALA A 57 -2.90 4.25 -5.81
N GLU A 58 -4.16 3.86 -5.88
CA GLU A 58 -4.92 3.41 -4.71
C GLU A 58 -4.57 1.94 -4.38
N SER A 59 -4.26 1.68 -3.11
CA SER A 59 -4.01 0.34 -2.58
C SER A 59 -4.92 0.05 -1.39
N LEU A 60 -5.65 -1.06 -1.44
CA LEU A 60 -6.54 -1.54 -0.39
C LEU A 60 -5.96 -2.81 0.22
N LYS A 61 -5.72 -2.80 1.53
CA LYS A 61 -5.14 -3.94 2.25
C LYS A 61 -5.93 -4.24 3.51
N HIS A 62 -5.98 -5.50 3.91
CA HIS A 62 -6.45 -5.96 5.21
C HIS A 62 -5.25 -6.38 6.06
N THR A 63 -5.38 -6.20 7.37
CA THR A 63 -4.41 -6.70 8.34
C THR A 63 -5.06 -7.85 9.11
N LEU A 64 -4.48 -9.05 9.01
CA LEU A 64 -4.95 -10.26 9.67
C LEU A 64 -3.89 -10.75 10.66
N GLU A 65 -4.33 -11.34 11.77
CA GLU A 65 -3.46 -12.06 12.70
C GLU A 65 -3.59 -13.55 12.42
N ILE A 66 -2.50 -14.18 12.00
CA ILE A 66 -2.46 -15.59 11.60
C ILE A 66 -1.19 -16.20 12.17
N ASN A 67 -1.28 -17.34 12.87
CA ASN A 67 -0.15 -18.00 13.54
C ASN A 67 0.60 -17.09 14.54
N GLY A 68 -0.08 -16.11 15.15
CA GLY A 68 0.55 -15.12 16.03
C GLY A 68 1.32 -14.02 15.29
N GLU A 69 1.27 -13.98 13.95
CA GLU A 69 1.91 -12.97 13.12
C GLU A 69 0.89 -12.06 12.44
N THR A 70 1.23 -10.78 12.34
CA THR A 70 0.44 -9.80 11.58
C THR A 70 0.76 -9.90 10.09
N LYS A 71 -0.19 -10.37 9.29
CA LYS A 71 -0.08 -10.49 7.83
C LYS A 71 -0.91 -9.42 7.13
N SER A 72 -0.32 -8.82 6.10
CA SER A 72 -1.03 -7.89 5.21
C SER A 72 -1.52 -8.63 3.97
N VAL A 73 -2.82 -8.53 3.69
CA VAL A 73 -3.47 -9.21 2.56
C VAL A 73 -4.09 -8.17 1.63
N ALA A 74 -3.84 -8.27 0.33
CA ALA A 74 -4.47 -7.40 -0.66
C ALA A 74 -5.99 -7.62 -0.68
N CYS A 75 -6.76 -6.53 -0.74
CA CYS A 75 -8.22 -6.61 -0.81
C CYS A 75 -8.65 -6.94 -2.24
N LEU A 76 -9.51 -7.96 -2.41
CA LEU A 76 -10.00 -8.36 -3.75
C LEU A 76 -10.81 -7.27 -4.46
N LYS A 77 -11.36 -6.30 -3.73
CA LYS A 77 -12.04 -5.14 -4.32
C LYS A 77 -11.13 -4.27 -5.19
N MET A 78 -9.80 -4.37 -5.05
CA MET A 78 -8.86 -3.72 -5.97
C MET A 78 -8.91 -4.30 -7.38
N PHE A 79 -9.29 -5.57 -7.50
CA PHE A 79 -9.36 -6.31 -8.75
C PHE A 79 -10.80 -6.49 -9.22
N GLU A 80 -11.71 -5.62 -8.76
CA GLU A 80 -13.15 -5.67 -9.05
C GLU A 80 -13.84 -6.97 -8.61
N GLU A 81 -13.21 -7.69 -7.68
CA GLU A 81 -13.69 -8.96 -7.15
C GLU A 81 -14.33 -8.82 -5.75
N ASP A 82 -15.18 -9.79 -5.42
CA ASP A 82 -15.84 -9.87 -4.12
C ASP A 82 -14.88 -10.30 -3.02
N CYS A 83 -14.66 -9.43 -2.02
CA CYS A 83 -13.72 -9.70 -0.93
C CYS A 83 -14.42 -10.31 0.31
N PRO A 84 -14.10 -11.55 0.72
CA PRO A 84 -14.74 -12.20 1.86
C PRO A 84 -14.39 -11.51 3.19
N ILE A 85 -13.18 -10.94 3.31
CA ILE A 85 -12.77 -10.18 4.51
C ILE A 85 -13.63 -8.91 4.66
N CYS A 86 -13.91 -8.21 3.55
CA CYS A 86 -14.82 -7.06 3.57
C CYS A 86 -16.23 -7.46 4.02
N LYS A 87 -16.76 -8.59 3.51
CA LYS A 87 -18.09 -9.09 3.90
C LYS A 87 -18.14 -9.35 5.41
N VAL A 88 -17.17 -10.08 5.96
CA VAL A 88 -17.07 -10.34 7.40
C VAL A 88 -16.97 -9.07 8.23
N SER A 89 -16.13 -8.10 7.82
CA SER A 89 -16.03 -6.80 8.50
C SER A 89 -17.38 -6.08 8.53
N SER A 90 -18.10 -6.04 7.41
CA SER A 90 -19.43 -5.43 7.32
C SER A 90 -20.47 -6.14 8.19
N GLU A 91 -20.45 -7.47 8.27
CA GLU A 91 -21.36 -8.24 9.14
C GLU A 91 -21.14 -7.95 10.62
N TYR A 92 -19.90 -7.79 11.07
CA TYR A 92 -19.62 -7.36 12.44
C TYR A 92 -20.20 -5.99 12.74
N TYR A 93 -20.06 -5.02 11.82
CA TYR A 93 -20.69 -3.71 11.98
C TYR A 93 -22.22 -3.76 12.00
N LYS A 94 -22.85 -4.60 11.18
CA LYS A 94 -24.31 -4.83 11.22
C LYS A 94 -24.77 -5.38 12.57
N LYS A 95 -23.94 -6.22 13.21
CA LYS A 95 -24.18 -6.80 14.54
C LYS A 95 -23.72 -5.91 15.70
N GLU A 96 -23.41 -4.64 15.43
CA GLU A 96 -22.90 -3.65 16.39
C GLU A 96 -21.56 -4.02 17.07
N ASP A 97 -20.86 -5.03 16.55
CA ASP A 97 -19.53 -5.45 17.01
C ASP A 97 -18.44 -4.62 16.32
N LYS A 98 -18.22 -3.42 16.85
CA LYS A 98 -17.25 -2.46 16.29
C LYS A 98 -15.80 -2.93 16.41
N GLU A 99 -15.48 -3.75 17.41
CA GLU A 99 -14.12 -4.21 17.66
C GLU A 99 -13.68 -5.16 16.56
N ASN A 100 -14.47 -6.22 16.31
CA ASN A 100 -14.18 -7.15 15.22
C ASN A 100 -14.40 -6.50 13.85
N GLY A 101 -15.38 -5.62 13.71
CA GLY A 101 -15.57 -4.84 12.49
C GLY A 101 -14.32 -4.06 12.10
N LYS A 102 -13.68 -3.39 13.06
CA LYS A 102 -12.43 -2.63 12.87
C LYS A 102 -11.24 -3.54 12.60
N LYS A 103 -11.17 -4.71 13.25
CA LYS A 103 -10.08 -5.70 13.05
C LYS A 103 -9.97 -6.13 11.58
N PHE A 104 -11.10 -6.39 10.93
CA PHE A 104 -11.13 -6.83 9.52
C PHE A 104 -11.32 -5.69 8.52
N TRP A 105 -11.38 -4.43 8.99
CA TRP A 105 -11.65 -3.30 8.12
C TRP A 105 -10.54 -3.10 7.07
N ARG A 106 -10.94 -2.74 5.85
CA ARG A 106 -9.99 -2.45 4.78
C ARG A 106 -9.27 -1.13 5.06
N LYS A 107 -7.94 -1.14 4.99
CA LYS A 107 -7.11 0.06 5.01
C LYS A 107 -6.89 0.55 3.58
N LYS A 108 -7.30 1.79 3.31
CA LYS A 108 -6.99 2.51 2.07
C LYS A 108 -5.68 3.27 2.23
N GLN A 109 -4.77 3.08 1.29
CA GLN A 109 -3.50 3.78 1.19
C GLN A 109 -3.33 4.27 -0.24
N HIS A 110 -2.53 5.32 -0.42
CA HIS A 110 -2.15 5.80 -1.76
C HIS A 110 -0.65 5.68 -1.91
N ILE A 111 -0.20 5.05 -2.99
CA ILE A 111 1.21 4.99 -3.34
C ILE A 111 1.49 6.16 -4.28
N THR A 112 2.55 6.91 -3.99
CA THR A 112 3.04 7.99 -4.86
C THR A 112 4.54 7.84 -5.06
N GLN A 113 5.07 8.53 -6.06
CA GLN A 113 6.51 8.75 -6.20
C GLN A 113 6.82 10.24 -6.03
N ALA A 114 7.96 10.53 -5.42
CA ALA A 114 8.41 11.90 -5.20
C ALA A 114 9.93 11.97 -5.16
N ILE A 115 10.47 13.11 -5.58
CA ILE A 115 11.85 13.46 -5.27
C ILE A 115 11.91 14.11 -3.88
N ILE A 116 12.83 13.66 -3.04
CA ILE A 116 13.00 14.19 -1.69
C ILE A 116 13.81 15.49 -1.77
N ILE A 117 13.22 16.60 -1.35
CA ILE A 117 13.85 17.93 -1.39
C ILE A 117 14.62 18.21 -0.10
N SER A 118 14.10 17.74 1.03
CA SER A 118 14.76 17.85 2.33
C SER A 118 14.38 16.67 3.20
N ASP A 119 15.39 16.05 3.80
CA ASP A 119 15.27 14.83 4.60
C ASP A 119 15.84 15.04 6.01
N PRO A 120 15.02 14.97 7.07
CA PRO A 120 15.51 15.07 8.45
C PRO A 120 16.06 13.74 8.99
N LEU A 121 15.88 12.62 8.27
CA LEU A 121 16.34 11.33 8.73
C LEU A 121 17.88 11.24 8.68
N PRO A 122 18.51 10.48 9.58
CA PRO A 122 19.93 10.20 9.48
C PRO A 122 20.23 9.44 8.18
N ALA A 123 21.44 9.63 7.65
CA ALA A 123 21.92 8.84 6.53
C ALA A 123 21.91 7.35 6.87
N ASP A 124 21.68 6.52 5.85
CA ASP A 124 21.65 5.06 6.02
C ASP A 124 23.00 4.56 6.57
N GLU A 125 22.96 3.73 7.62
CA GLU A 125 24.16 3.31 8.35
C GLU A 125 25.11 2.45 7.50
N THR A 126 24.60 1.79 6.45
CA THR A 126 25.37 0.87 5.60
C THR A 126 25.99 1.59 4.41
N THR A 127 25.22 2.48 3.79
CA THR A 127 25.59 3.18 2.54
C THR A 127 26.11 4.59 2.77
N GLY A 128 25.78 5.20 3.91
CA GLY A 128 26.13 6.58 4.25
C GLY A 128 25.34 7.63 3.45
N GLU A 129 24.32 7.21 2.70
CA GLU A 129 23.55 8.11 1.84
C GLU A 129 22.25 8.57 2.48
N THR A 130 21.84 9.81 2.20
CA THR A 130 20.51 10.33 2.57
C THR A 130 19.48 10.02 1.49
N HIS A 131 18.20 10.31 1.75
CA HIS A 131 17.17 10.25 0.72
C HIS A 131 17.07 11.53 -0.12
N GLU A 132 17.66 12.63 0.34
CA GLU A 132 17.64 13.93 -0.35
C GLU A 132 18.17 13.84 -1.79
N GLY A 133 17.49 14.49 -2.73
CA GLY A 133 17.77 14.47 -4.16
C GLY A 133 17.36 13.18 -4.89
N LYS A 134 16.84 12.16 -4.20
CA LYS A 134 16.48 10.87 -4.81
C LYS A 134 14.97 10.71 -4.98
N ILE A 135 14.58 9.94 -5.99
CA ILE A 135 13.19 9.51 -6.19
C ILE A 135 12.90 8.33 -5.27
N ARG A 136 11.90 8.52 -4.42
CA ARG A 136 11.40 7.51 -3.48
C ARG A 136 9.90 7.32 -3.65
N PHE A 137 9.43 6.14 -3.29
CA PHE A 137 8.01 5.86 -3.17
C PHE A 137 7.50 6.26 -1.79
N LEU A 138 6.27 6.77 -1.72
CA LEU A 138 5.62 7.11 -0.47
C LEU A 138 4.31 6.36 -0.37
N THR A 139 4.06 5.74 0.78
CA THR A 139 2.74 5.20 1.09
C THR A 139 2.00 6.18 2.00
N LEU A 140 1.07 6.93 1.41
CA LEU A 140 0.28 7.94 2.09
C LEU A 140 -0.93 7.31 2.76
N GLY A 141 -1.03 7.52 4.07
CA GLY A 141 -2.21 7.17 4.85
C GLY A 141 -3.34 8.19 4.71
N TYR A 142 -4.45 7.89 5.38
CA TYR A 142 -5.67 8.72 5.37
C TYR A 142 -5.44 10.18 5.75
N GLN A 143 -4.60 10.45 6.77
CA GLN A 143 -4.38 11.81 7.26
C GLN A 143 -3.76 12.73 6.20
N ILE A 144 -2.66 12.28 5.57
CA ILE A 144 -1.97 13.06 4.55
C ILE A 144 -2.86 13.18 3.30
N TYR A 145 -3.54 12.09 2.92
CA TYR A 145 -4.48 12.13 1.79
C TYR A 145 -5.58 13.17 1.98
N ASN A 146 -6.17 13.28 3.19
CA ASN A 146 -7.19 14.28 3.45
C ASN A 146 -6.65 15.71 3.39
N VAL A 147 -5.45 15.96 3.94
CA VAL A 147 -4.78 17.26 3.81
C VAL A 147 -4.61 17.64 2.34
N MET A 148 -4.17 16.69 1.51
CA MET A 148 -4.02 16.92 0.07
C MET A 148 -5.38 17.17 -0.62
N LYS A 149 -6.39 16.36 -0.29
CA LYS A 149 -7.75 16.49 -0.82
C LYS A 149 -8.36 17.84 -0.49
N GLU A 150 -8.21 18.30 0.74
CA GLU A 150 -8.67 19.62 1.18
C GLU A 150 -7.94 20.73 0.41
N ALA A 151 -6.62 20.61 0.23
CA ALA A 151 -5.84 21.56 -0.56
C ALA A 151 -6.21 21.60 -2.05
N PHE A 152 -6.64 20.48 -2.65
CA PHE A 152 -7.17 20.45 -4.01
C PHE A 152 -8.58 21.03 -4.12
N GLY A 153 -9.35 20.96 -3.04
CA GLY A 153 -10.69 21.54 -2.97
C GLY A 153 -10.67 23.04 -2.64
N SER A 154 -9.61 23.54 -2.00
CA SER A 154 -9.40 24.96 -1.77
C SER A 154 -8.70 25.59 -2.99
N GLU A 155 -9.06 26.82 -3.36
CA GLU A 155 -8.34 27.62 -4.35
C GLU A 155 -6.95 28.09 -3.83
N GLU A 156 -6.31 27.32 -2.93
CA GLU A 156 -5.00 27.64 -2.34
C GLU A 156 -3.85 27.26 -3.29
N LEU A 157 -4.11 26.37 -4.26
CA LEU A 157 -3.12 25.91 -5.22
C LEU A 157 -3.32 26.58 -6.58
N ASP A 158 -2.39 27.47 -6.93
CA ASP A 158 -2.37 28.16 -8.22
C ASP A 158 -1.87 27.26 -9.38
N ALA A 159 -1.31 26.09 -9.07
CA ALA A 159 -0.68 25.20 -10.04
C ALA A 159 -0.83 23.72 -9.67
N VAL A 160 -0.63 22.85 -10.67
CA VAL A 160 -0.59 21.41 -10.50
C VAL A 160 0.63 21.03 -9.64
N PRO A 161 0.45 20.41 -8.46
CA PRO A 161 1.57 20.27 -7.51
C PRO A 161 2.68 19.36 -8.00
N TYR A 162 2.36 18.34 -8.81
CA TYR A 162 3.34 17.41 -9.37
C TYR A 162 3.96 17.90 -10.69
N ALA A 163 3.68 19.14 -11.11
CA ALA A 163 4.30 19.71 -12.29
C ALA A 163 5.80 19.95 -12.06
N PHE A 164 6.59 19.69 -13.12
CA PHE A 164 8.03 19.92 -13.13
C PHE A 164 8.38 21.41 -13.08
N LYS A 165 7.54 22.25 -13.68
CA LYS A 165 7.64 23.71 -13.66
C LYS A 165 6.43 24.29 -12.96
N ASN A 166 6.65 25.28 -12.10
CA ASN A 166 5.66 25.93 -11.27
C ASN A 166 4.83 24.96 -10.41
N GLY A 167 5.32 23.75 -10.11
CA GLY A 167 4.63 22.86 -9.17
C GLY A 167 4.82 23.31 -7.72
N CYS A 168 4.29 22.54 -6.77
CA CYS A 168 4.34 22.86 -5.34
C CYS A 168 4.89 21.70 -4.53
N ASP A 169 5.90 21.98 -3.71
CA ASP A 169 6.42 21.00 -2.76
C ASP A 169 5.37 20.66 -1.70
N PHE A 170 5.41 19.44 -1.19
CA PHE A 170 4.62 19.00 -0.05
C PHE A 170 5.51 18.83 1.18
N ILE A 171 5.12 19.46 2.27
CA ILE A 171 5.80 19.36 3.55
C ILE A 171 5.06 18.29 4.37
N ILE A 172 5.76 17.21 4.71
CA ILE A 172 5.27 16.17 5.60
C ILE A 172 5.79 16.50 6.99
N LYS A 173 4.89 16.87 7.91
CA LYS A 173 5.27 17.18 9.30
C LYS A 173 4.78 16.09 10.24
N LYS A 174 5.68 15.52 11.03
CA LYS A 174 5.31 14.60 12.09
C LYS A 174 5.04 15.38 13.37
N THR A 175 3.83 15.25 13.89
CA THR A 175 3.42 15.82 15.18
C THR A 175 2.82 14.71 16.04
N LYS A 176 2.36 15.04 17.24
CA LYS A 176 1.75 14.10 18.17
C LYS A 176 0.36 14.58 18.59
N GLN A 177 -0.56 13.64 18.72
CA GLN A 177 -1.88 13.87 19.31
C GLN A 177 -2.12 12.80 20.35
N GLY A 178 -2.11 13.20 21.63
CA GLY A 178 -2.08 12.24 22.75
C GLY A 178 -0.78 11.45 22.72
N GLU A 179 -0.86 10.13 22.60
CA GLU A 179 0.32 9.25 22.53
C GLU A 179 0.69 8.87 21.09
N TYR A 180 -0.18 9.14 20.11
CA TYR A 180 -0.02 8.70 18.73
C TYR A 180 0.61 9.79 17.86
N SER A 181 1.45 9.37 16.91
CA SER A 181 1.92 10.27 15.86
C SER A 181 0.77 10.68 14.94
N THR A 182 0.76 11.93 14.49
CA THR A 182 -0.22 12.47 13.57
C THR A 182 0.46 13.34 12.52
N TYR A 183 -0.05 13.28 11.29
CA TYR A 183 0.42 14.07 10.15
C TYR A 183 -0.60 15.09 9.67
N ALA A 184 -1.80 15.10 10.27
CA ALA A 184 -2.88 16.01 9.89
C ALA A 184 -2.57 17.48 10.26
N VAL A 185 -1.73 17.70 11.27
CA VAL A 185 -1.38 19.05 11.74
C VAL A 185 -0.01 19.44 11.20
N GLY A 186 0.02 20.48 10.36
CA GLY A 186 1.24 21.09 9.87
C GLY A 186 1.82 20.50 8.58
N SER A 187 1.34 19.33 8.14
CA SER A 187 1.59 18.89 6.76
C SER A 187 0.75 19.73 5.80
N ARG A 188 1.32 20.14 4.67
CA ARG A 188 0.67 21.02 3.69
C ARG A 188 1.50 21.16 2.43
N PHE A 189 0.88 21.65 1.36
CA PHE A 189 1.64 22.19 0.24
C PHE A 189 2.37 23.48 0.62
N ALA A 190 3.55 23.67 0.03
CA ALA A 190 4.27 24.92 0.08
C ALA A 190 3.46 26.01 -0.62
N ARG A 191 3.47 27.22 -0.06
CA ARG A 191 2.71 28.36 -0.61
C ARG A 191 3.30 28.93 -1.89
N LYS A 192 4.59 28.68 -2.12
CA LYS A 192 5.30 29.16 -3.30
C LYS A 192 5.47 27.97 -4.22
N SER A 193 5.13 28.17 -5.48
CA SER A 193 5.54 27.26 -6.53
C SER A 193 7.05 27.35 -6.75
N SER A 194 7.63 26.26 -7.23
CA SER A 194 9.03 26.20 -7.65
C SER A 194 9.20 25.19 -8.78
N ASP A 195 10.22 25.45 -9.59
CA ASP A 195 10.67 24.56 -10.65
C ASP A 195 11.65 23.52 -10.07
N LEU A 196 11.63 22.31 -10.63
CA LEU A 196 12.70 21.35 -10.45
C LEU A 196 13.98 21.87 -11.11
N THR A 197 15.13 21.63 -10.48
CA THR A 197 16.44 21.97 -11.09
C THR A 197 16.75 21.04 -12.26
N ASP A 198 17.64 21.46 -13.17
CA ASP A 198 18.05 20.65 -14.32
C ASP A 198 18.59 19.27 -13.90
N GLU A 199 19.31 19.20 -12.78
CA GLU A 199 19.81 17.95 -12.20
C GLU A 199 18.67 17.04 -11.72
N GLN A 200 17.66 17.61 -11.06
CA GLN A 200 16.49 16.88 -10.60
C GLN A 200 15.64 16.40 -11.79
N LEU A 201 15.50 17.22 -12.83
CA LEU A 201 14.80 16.85 -14.06
C LEU A 201 15.45 15.65 -14.74
N ALA A 202 16.78 15.66 -14.87
CA ALA A 202 17.51 14.53 -15.45
C ALA A 202 17.27 13.23 -14.66
N ILE A 203 17.28 13.29 -13.32
CA ILE A 203 16.98 12.13 -12.46
C ILE A 203 15.53 11.64 -12.69
N VAL A 204 14.58 12.56 -12.80
CA VAL A 204 13.16 12.26 -13.02
C VAL A 204 12.93 11.60 -14.37
N GLU A 205 13.52 12.11 -15.44
CA GLU A 205 13.38 11.55 -16.78
C GLU A 205 13.90 10.12 -16.89
N GLU A 206 14.98 9.79 -16.16
CA GLU A 206 15.59 8.46 -16.20
C GLU A 206 14.92 7.43 -15.27
N ASN A 207 14.26 7.87 -14.19
CA ASN A 207 13.85 7.00 -13.08
C ASN A 207 12.36 7.07 -12.73
N LEU A 208 11.52 7.66 -13.59
CA LEU A 208 10.07 7.67 -13.38
C LEU A 208 9.51 6.25 -13.47
N GLY A 209 8.89 5.78 -12.39
CA GLY A 209 8.28 4.45 -12.33
C GLY A 209 6.80 4.46 -12.67
N VAL A 210 6.28 3.30 -13.05
CA VAL A 210 4.83 3.05 -13.17
C VAL A 210 4.29 2.63 -11.79
N LEU A 211 3.32 3.37 -11.25
CA LEU A 211 2.85 3.12 -9.88
C LEU A 211 2.02 1.83 -9.74
N SER A 212 1.38 1.36 -10.82
CA SER A 212 0.62 0.11 -10.80
C SER A 212 1.52 -1.11 -10.52
N ASP A 213 2.78 -1.05 -10.90
CA ASP A 213 3.75 -2.13 -10.67
C ASP A 213 4.09 -2.31 -9.17
N LEU A 214 3.83 -1.28 -8.37
CA LEU A 214 3.99 -1.31 -6.91
C LEU A 214 2.77 -1.86 -6.18
N LEU A 215 1.64 -2.01 -6.88
CA LEU A 215 0.43 -2.58 -6.30
C LEU A 215 0.62 -4.08 -6.07
N PRO A 216 0.07 -4.64 -4.98
CA PRO A 216 0.12 -6.06 -4.76
C PRO A 216 -0.58 -6.80 -5.90
N ARG A 217 -0.02 -7.93 -6.32
CA ARG A 217 -0.68 -8.83 -7.26
C ARG A 217 -1.94 -9.43 -6.66
N ASN A 218 -2.89 -9.80 -7.51
CA ASN A 218 -4.12 -10.46 -7.08
C ASN A 218 -3.78 -11.80 -6.37
N PRO A 219 -4.11 -11.95 -5.08
CA PRO A 219 -3.83 -13.19 -4.34
C PRO A 219 -4.79 -14.34 -4.70
N GLY A 220 -5.92 -14.05 -5.37
CA GLY A 220 -6.99 -15.01 -5.66
C GLY A 220 -7.92 -15.26 -4.47
N PHE A 221 -9.18 -15.59 -4.78
CA PHE A 221 -10.24 -15.77 -3.78
C PHE A 221 -9.92 -16.85 -2.73
N GLU A 222 -9.52 -18.04 -3.16
CA GLU A 222 -9.25 -19.18 -2.27
C GLU A 222 -8.17 -18.86 -1.22
N LYS A 223 -7.10 -18.17 -1.62
CA LYS A 223 -6.01 -17.77 -0.73
C LYS A 223 -6.50 -16.78 0.32
N VAL A 224 -7.29 -15.79 -0.10
CA VAL A 224 -7.85 -14.77 0.80
C VAL A 224 -8.85 -15.40 1.78
N GLN A 225 -9.69 -16.33 1.31
CA GLN A 225 -10.61 -17.06 2.16
C GLN A 225 -9.89 -17.93 3.18
N GLY A 226 -8.88 -18.72 2.77
CA GLY A 226 -8.11 -19.56 3.69
C GLY A 226 -7.38 -18.75 4.76
N MET A 227 -6.83 -17.58 4.40
CA MET A 227 -6.24 -16.65 5.37
C MET A 227 -7.28 -16.08 6.35
N LEU A 228 -8.48 -15.76 5.88
CA LEU A 228 -9.57 -15.28 6.72
C LEU A 228 -10.05 -16.36 7.70
N GLU A 229 -10.24 -17.59 7.23
CA GLU A 229 -10.65 -18.72 8.08
C GLU A 229 -9.63 -18.99 9.18
N ALA A 230 -8.34 -18.95 8.85
CA ALA A 230 -7.26 -19.05 9.83
C ALA A 230 -7.30 -17.91 10.87
N ALA A 231 -7.53 -16.67 10.43
CA ALA A 231 -7.63 -15.52 11.32
C ALA A 231 -8.87 -15.57 12.24
N LEU A 232 -9.98 -16.17 11.78
CA LEU A 232 -11.22 -16.31 12.57
C LEU A 232 -11.17 -17.48 13.56
N THR A 233 -10.58 -18.60 13.16
CA THR A 233 -10.58 -19.85 13.94
C THR A 233 -9.34 -20.01 14.81
N GLY A 234 -8.27 -19.28 14.52
CA GLY A 234 -6.95 -19.52 15.11
C GLY A 234 -6.22 -20.74 14.51
N SER A 235 -6.76 -21.34 13.45
CA SER A 235 -6.11 -22.45 12.74
C SER A 235 -4.80 -22.01 12.09
N SER A 236 -3.86 -22.94 11.94
CA SER A 236 -2.60 -22.64 11.26
C SER A 236 -2.80 -22.49 9.75
N TYR A 237 -2.25 -21.43 9.16
CA TYR A 237 -2.18 -21.28 7.70
C TYR A 237 -0.72 -21.25 7.23
N THR A 238 -0.34 -22.21 6.40
CA THR A 238 0.94 -22.22 5.68
C THR A 238 0.65 -22.11 4.19
N THR A 239 1.21 -21.08 3.55
CA THR A 239 1.10 -20.95 2.09
C THR A 239 2.12 -21.89 1.49
N ASN A 240 1.71 -23.03 0.95
CA ASN A 240 2.60 -23.84 0.14
C ASN A 240 2.73 -23.14 -1.22
N GLU A 241 3.80 -22.37 -1.42
CA GLU A 241 4.03 -21.62 -2.65
C GLU A 241 4.33 -22.54 -3.83
N LYS A 242 3.29 -22.81 -4.62
CA LYS A 242 3.41 -22.94 -6.06
C LYS A 242 2.20 -22.25 -6.68
N ALA A 243 2.32 -20.95 -6.88
CA ALA A 243 1.41 -20.27 -7.79
C ALA A 243 1.53 -20.95 -9.17
N PRO A 244 0.46 -21.44 -9.79
CA PRO A 244 0.50 -21.61 -11.23
C PRO A 244 0.50 -20.19 -11.81
N ALA A 245 1.62 -19.83 -12.44
CA ALA A 245 1.64 -18.72 -13.38
C ALA A 245 0.70 -19.10 -14.53
N THR A 246 -0.52 -18.60 -14.49
CA THR A 246 -1.35 -18.49 -15.69
C THR A 246 -1.27 -17.04 -16.13
N ASP A 247 -0.30 -16.78 -17.01
CA ASP A 247 -0.33 -15.68 -17.95
C ASP A 247 -1.64 -15.74 -18.72
N THR A 248 -2.54 -14.78 -18.53
CA THR A 248 -3.53 -14.45 -19.55
C THR A 248 -3.83 -12.95 -19.46
N PRO A 249 -3.54 -12.18 -20.53
CA PRO A 249 -3.85 -10.76 -20.58
C PRO A 249 -5.36 -10.55 -20.67
N ALA A 250 -5.81 -9.45 -20.07
CA ALA A 250 -7.19 -9.01 -20.06
C ALA A 250 -7.79 -8.95 -21.48
N ALA A 251 -8.91 -9.64 -21.68
CA ALA A 251 -9.86 -9.36 -22.72
C ALA A 251 -11.23 -9.18 -22.06
N ALA A 252 -11.70 -7.95 -22.04
CA ALA A 252 -13.03 -7.59 -21.62
C ALA A 252 -14.05 -8.14 -22.62
N GLU A 253 -15.06 -8.87 -22.15
CA GLU A 253 -16.35 -8.94 -22.81
C GLU A 253 -17.47 -9.08 -21.77
N THR A 254 -18.47 -8.23 -21.96
CA THR A 254 -19.63 -7.98 -21.13
C THR A 254 -20.64 -9.13 -21.12
N ALA A 255 -21.14 -9.49 -19.94
CA ALA A 255 -22.50 -10.01 -19.79
C ALA A 255 -23.05 -9.62 -18.41
N ALA A 256 -24.09 -8.79 -18.44
CA ALA A 256 -24.86 -8.43 -17.27
C ALA A 256 -25.76 -9.60 -16.88
N GLU A 257 -25.68 -10.03 -15.62
CA GLU A 257 -26.77 -10.77 -14.99
C GLU A 257 -26.90 -10.33 -13.53
N THR A 258 -28.03 -9.68 -13.25
CA THR A 258 -28.48 -9.29 -11.92
C THR A 258 -28.78 -10.55 -11.11
N VAL A 259 -28.00 -10.80 -10.06
CA VAL A 259 -28.38 -11.73 -9.00
C VAL A 259 -28.69 -10.96 -7.73
N ALA A 260 -29.92 -11.17 -7.28
CA ALA A 260 -30.52 -10.58 -6.12
C ALA A 260 -29.78 -10.98 -4.83
N ASP A 261 -29.68 -10.01 -3.94
CA ASP A 261 -29.28 -10.12 -2.55
C ASP A 261 -30.16 -11.17 -1.84
N SER A 262 -29.59 -12.33 -1.52
CA SER A 262 -30.23 -13.34 -0.68
C SER A 262 -29.38 -13.54 0.57
N ASP A 263 -29.86 -12.99 1.70
CA ASP A 263 -29.27 -13.04 3.04
C ASP A 263 -29.02 -14.48 3.57
N GLU A 264 -29.67 -15.50 3.00
CA GLU A 264 -29.63 -16.89 3.51
C GLU A 264 -28.24 -17.56 3.41
N GLY A 265 -27.39 -17.18 2.46
CA GLY A 265 -26.07 -17.81 2.30
C GLY A 265 -25.03 -17.39 3.35
N THR A 266 -25.27 -16.28 4.06
CA THR A 266 -24.24 -15.63 4.90
C THR A 266 -24.35 -16.02 6.38
N GLU A 267 -25.58 -16.29 6.85
CA GLU A 267 -25.79 -16.90 8.17
C GLU A 267 -25.25 -18.34 8.20
N ASP A 268 -25.42 -19.10 7.10
CA ASP A 268 -24.91 -20.46 6.97
C ASP A 268 -23.37 -20.51 7.08
N ILE A 269 -22.64 -19.55 6.51
CA ILE A 269 -21.18 -19.50 6.63
C ILE A 269 -20.74 -19.24 8.08
N LEU A 270 -21.35 -18.26 8.76
CA LEU A 270 -21.00 -17.96 10.15
C LEU A 270 -21.45 -19.07 11.12
N GLU A 271 -22.53 -19.77 10.81
CA GLU A 271 -23.05 -20.89 11.59
C GLU A 271 -22.24 -22.17 11.38
N GLN A 272 -21.83 -22.48 10.15
CA GLN A 272 -20.85 -23.54 9.87
C GLN A 272 -19.50 -23.28 10.55
N ILE A 273 -19.05 -22.02 10.61
CA ILE A 273 -17.83 -21.63 11.33
C ILE A 273 -17.98 -21.83 12.84
N ARG A 274 -19.14 -21.46 13.42
CA ARG A 274 -19.44 -21.70 14.85
C ARG A 274 -19.56 -23.19 15.18
N ALA A 275 -20.13 -23.99 14.29
CA ALA A 275 -20.29 -25.43 14.46
C ALA A 275 -18.93 -26.15 14.44
N ARG A 276 -18.03 -25.79 13.52
CA ARG A 276 -16.67 -26.37 13.45
C ARG A 276 -15.79 -25.99 14.64
N ARG A 277 -15.91 -24.76 15.15
CA ARG A 277 -15.20 -24.33 16.36
C ARG A 277 -15.61 -25.13 17.60
N LYS A 278 -16.91 -25.40 17.77
CA LYS A 278 -17.41 -26.25 18.87
C LYS A 278 -16.96 -27.71 18.76
N ALA A 279 -16.77 -28.21 17.54
CA ALA A 279 -16.29 -29.58 17.32
C ALA A 279 -14.81 -29.75 17.68
N GLN A 280 -13.99 -28.70 17.53
CA GLN A 280 -12.56 -28.72 17.88
C GLN A 280 -12.29 -28.51 19.38
N GLU A 281 -13.25 -27.97 20.13
CA GLU A 281 -13.15 -27.79 21.60
C GLU A 281 -13.62 -29.02 22.40
N GLN A 282 -14.07 -30.09 21.72
CA GLN A 282 -14.57 -31.34 22.33
C GLN A 282 -13.66 -32.56 22.12
N ASP A 283 -12.50 -32.40 21.47
CA ASP A 283 -11.43 -33.40 21.36
C ASP A 283 -10.23 -33.06 22.25
#